data_AF-A0A3N1KC03-F1
#
_entry.id   AF-A0A3N1KC03-F1
#
_cell.length_a   1.000
_cell.length_b   1.000
_cell.length_c   1.000
_cell.angle_alpha   90.00
_cell.angle_beta   90.00
_cell.angle_gamma   90.00
#
_symmetry.space_group_name_H-M   'P 1'
#
loop_
_entity.id
_entity.type
_entity.pdbx_description
1 polymer ?
#
loop_
_entity_poly.entity_id
_entity_poly.type
_entity_poly.pdbx_seq_one_letter_code
_entity_poly.pdbx_strand_id
1 'polypeptide(L)'
;MASRRVLYRLLWPAVFVLPLWVLFGRAFFGVPLGLQVLGQLVLVPLLFVGQAMAAGVVTARRSVRHDRAVSWIDAGLLALTWAAQLALGFFLVDGSAASSASSAFTRVVPGGDLDLSSALFGLSAVVTVAGGLGLLAAAVWQFLAEARRRVAASLADLDRVATAARVDARAGGVAAGDPARVIRISPRE
;
A
#
# COMPACT_ATOMS: atom_id res chain seq x y z
N MET A 1 -8.34 -24.84 4.15
CA MET A 1 -8.81 -23.65 4.91
C MET A 1 -7.78 -23.09 5.91
N ALA A 2 -6.91 -23.91 6.51
CA ALA A 2 -5.88 -23.44 7.46
C ALA A 2 -4.86 -22.47 6.82
N SER A 3 -4.41 -22.73 5.59
CA SER A 3 -3.45 -21.91 4.83
C SER A 3 -3.86 -20.44 4.72
N ARG A 4 -5.14 -20.15 4.48
CA ARG A 4 -5.67 -18.78 4.33
C ARG A 4 -5.59 -17.96 5.62
N ARG A 5 -5.77 -18.61 6.77
CA ARG A 5 -5.65 -17.99 8.10
C ARG A 5 -4.20 -17.77 8.50
N VAL A 6 -3.32 -18.70 8.13
CA VAL A 6 -1.87 -18.57 8.35
C VAL A 6 -1.31 -17.42 7.52
N LEU A 7 -1.67 -17.31 6.25
CA LEU A 7 -1.29 -16.18 5.39
C LEU A 7 -1.76 -14.84 5.95
N TYR A 8 -2.99 -14.77 6.47
CA TYR A 8 -3.49 -13.56 7.12
C TYR A 8 -2.65 -13.16 8.34
N ARG A 9 -2.17 -14.13 9.13
CA ARG A 9 -1.29 -13.87 10.29
C ARG A 9 0.13 -13.50 9.88
N LEU A 10 0.64 -14.10 8.80
CA LEU A 10 1.98 -13.83 8.27
C LEU A 10 2.06 -12.50 7.51
N LEU A 11 0.92 -11.92 7.15
CA LEU A 11 0.85 -10.70 6.37
C LEU A 11 1.58 -9.54 7.05
N TRP A 12 1.31 -9.30 8.34
CA TRP A 12 1.98 -8.26 9.12
C TRP A 12 3.48 -8.53 9.36
N PRO A 13 3.89 -9.72 9.83
CA PRO A 13 5.30 -10.07 9.92
C PRO A 13 6.04 -9.91 8.59
N ALA A 14 5.45 -10.34 7.48
CA ALA A 14 6.07 -10.30 6.16
C ALA A 14 6.43 -8.87 5.72
N VAL A 15 5.62 -7.86 6.07
CA VAL A 15 5.90 -6.44 5.77
C VAL A 15 7.26 -6.01 6.32
N PHE A 16 7.70 -6.56 7.45
CA PHE A 16 8.99 -6.23 8.06
C PHE A 16 10.07 -7.26 7.69
N VAL A 17 9.74 -8.54 7.80
CA VAL A 17 10.70 -9.64 7.65
C VAL A 17 11.22 -9.73 6.21
N LEU A 18 10.39 -9.50 5.19
CA LEU A 18 10.83 -9.65 3.80
C LEU A 18 11.73 -8.50 3.34
N PRO A 19 11.42 -7.21 3.58
CA PRO A 19 12.37 -6.14 3.25
C PRO A 19 13.68 -6.26 4.05
N LEU A 20 13.60 -6.71 5.31
CA LEU A 20 14.77 -6.97 6.14
C LEU A 20 15.61 -8.13 5.59
N TRP A 21 14.96 -9.20 5.11
CA TRP A 21 15.64 -10.30 4.43
C TRP A 21 16.33 -9.85 3.15
N VAL A 22 15.70 -8.98 2.34
CA VAL A 22 16.34 -8.41 1.16
C VAL A 22 17.58 -7.61 1.55
N LEU A 23 17.57 -6.90 2.69
CA LEU A 23 18.71 -6.12 3.17
C LEU A 23 19.84 -7.00 3.75
N PHE A 24 19.50 -7.98 4.59
CA PHE A 24 20.47 -8.72 5.41
C PHE A 24 20.71 -10.16 4.95
N GLY A 25 19.89 -10.71 4.06
CA GLY A 25 19.93 -12.12 3.65
C GLY A 25 21.33 -12.55 3.21
N ARG A 26 22.01 -11.72 2.43
CA ARG A 26 23.40 -11.97 1.98
C ARG A 26 24.45 -11.90 3.08
N ALA A 27 24.25 -11.00 4.06
CA ALA A 27 25.19 -10.82 5.15
C ALA A 27 25.28 -12.09 6.02
N PHE A 28 24.16 -12.81 6.19
CA PHE A 28 24.14 -14.11 6.87
C PHE A 28 25.01 -15.17 6.20
N PHE A 29 25.20 -15.10 4.88
CA PHE A 29 26.04 -16.03 4.12
C PHE A 29 27.48 -15.50 3.91
N GLY A 30 27.85 -14.41 4.58
CA GLY A 30 29.18 -13.81 4.55
C GLY A 30 29.56 -13.21 3.19
N VAL A 31 28.57 -12.77 2.41
CA VAL A 31 28.78 -12.07 1.15
C VAL A 31 28.84 -10.56 1.43
N PRO A 32 29.92 -9.86 1.04
CA PRO A 32 30.05 -8.41 1.25
C PRO A 32 28.91 -7.65 0.57
N LEU A 33 28.37 -6.62 1.23
CA LEU A 33 27.22 -5.88 0.71
C LEU A 33 27.58 -4.82 -0.37
N GLY A 34 28.86 -4.44 -0.47
CA GLY A 34 29.37 -3.53 -1.52
C GLY A 34 28.64 -2.19 -1.66
N LEU A 35 28.74 -1.57 -2.83
CA LEU A 35 27.97 -0.36 -3.19
C LEU A 35 26.47 -0.64 -3.35
N GLN A 36 26.08 -1.92 -3.43
CA GLN A 36 24.69 -2.33 -3.61
C GLN A 36 23.81 -1.96 -2.42
N VAL A 37 24.40 -1.81 -1.22
CA VAL A 37 23.72 -1.25 -0.02
C VAL A 37 23.00 0.05 -0.32
N LEU A 38 23.58 0.92 -1.16
CA LEU A 38 22.96 2.20 -1.53
C LEU A 38 21.64 2.00 -2.28
N GLY A 39 21.61 1.06 -3.21
CA GLY A 39 20.38 0.68 -3.92
C GLY A 39 19.34 0.06 -2.97
N GLN A 40 19.79 -0.80 -2.05
CA GLN A 40 18.91 -1.40 -1.03
C GLN A 40 18.37 -0.39 -0.02
N LEU A 41 19.12 0.63 0.36
CA LEU A 41 18.66 1.70 1.26
C LEU A 41 17.44 2.45 0.70
N VAL A 42 17.31 2.54 -0.63
CA VAL A 42 16.13 3.13 -1.29
C VAL A 42 15.05 2.09 -1.56
N LEU A 43 15.44 0.90 -2.01
CA LEU A 43 14.52 -0.17 -2.37
C LEU A 43 13.77 -0.73 -1.15
N VAL A 44 14.42 -0.89 0.00
CA VAL A 44 13.84 -1.48 1.21
C VAL A 44 12.68 -0.64 1.77
N PRO A 45 12.79 0.69 1.97
CA PRO A 45 11.66 1.53 2.35
C PRO A 45 10.52 1.48 1.34
N LEU A 46 10.85 1.45 0.04
CA LEU A 46 9.86 1.37 -1.02
C LEU A 46 9.05 0.06 -0.93
N LEU A 47 9.73 -1.07 -0.74
CA LEU A 47 9.10 -2.38 -0.55
C LEU A 47 8.28 -2.44 0.73
N PHE A 48 8.79 -1.86 1.83
CA PHE A 48 8.08 -1.76 3.09
C PHE A 48 6.74 -1.03 2.93
N VAL A 49 6.76 0.16 2.33
CA VAL A 49 5.54 0.96 2.09
C VAL A 49 4.58 0.23 1.15
N GLY A 50 5.08 -0.34 0.06
CA GLY A 50 4.28 -1.11 -0.89
C GLY A 50 3.58 -2.28 -0.21
N GLN A 51 4.30 -3.09 0.56
CA GLN A 51 3.72 -4.23 1.27
C GLN A 51 2.77 -3.81 2.40
N ALA A 52 3.07 -2.74 3.15
CA ALA A 52 2.18 -2.20 4.16
C ALA A 52 0.84 -1.75 3.55
N MET A 53 0.87 -1.14 2.37
CA MET A 53 -0.34 -0.76 1.63
C MET A 53 -1.09 -1.98 1.10
N ALA A 54 -0.40 -2.96 0.49
CA ALA A 54 -1.02 -4.22 0.09
C ALA A 54 -1.75 -4.89 1.27
N ALA A 55 -1.07 -4.93 2.42
CA ALA A 55 -1.60 -5.47 3.67
C ALA A 55 -2.82 -4.70 4.17
N GLY A 56 -2.73 -3.36 4.16
CA GLY A 56 -3.83 -2.47 4.52
C GLY A 56 -5.06 -2.71 3.66
N VAL A 57 -4.88 -2.90 2.34
CA VAL A 57 -5.98 -3.13 1.39
C VAL A 57 -6.65 -4.48 1.61
N VAL A 58 -5.85 -5.52 1.76
CA VAL A 58 -6.36 -6.88 2.01
C VAL A 58 -7.11 -6.91 3.35
N THR A 59 -6.60 -6.23 4.38
CA THR A 59 -7.25 -6.16 5.70
C THR A 59 -8.44 -5.21 5.75
N ALA A 60 -8.49 -4.18 4.90
CA ALA A 60 -9.62 -3.25 4.80
C ALA A 60 -10.87 -3.90 4.19
N ARG A 61 -10.73 -4.96 3.38
CA ARG A 61 -11.87 -5.69 2.80
C ARG A 61 -12.74 -6.30 3.90
N ARG A 62 -14.02 -5.91 3.92
CA ARG A 62 -15.03 -6.34 4.92
C ARG A 62 -15.20 -7.87 4.95
N SER A 63 -15.11 -8.52 3.80
CA SER A 63 -15.12 -9.98 3.67
C SER A 63 -13.95 -10.68 4.36
N VAL A 64 -12.74 -10.09 4.30
CA VAL A 64 -11.54 -10.64 4.93
C VAL A 64 -11.60 -10.45 6.45
N ARG A 65 -12.19 -9.36 6.95
CA ARG A 65 -12.36 -9.13 8.40
C ARG A 65 -13.35 -10.10 9.05
N HIS A 66 -14.41 -10.47 8.34
CA HIS A 66 -15.43 -11.38 8.87
C HIS A 66 -14.95 -12.84 8.89
N ASP A 67 -14.25 -13.28 7.83
CA ASP A 67 -13.81 -14.68 7.71
C ASP A 67 -12.34 -14.92 8.13
N ARG A 68 -11.56 -13.84 8.36
CA ARG A 68 -10.10 -13.86 8.58
C ARG A 68 -9.34 -14.69 7.52
N ALA A 69 -9.82 -14.64 6.28
CA ALA A 69 -9.29 -15.46 5.19
C ALA A 69 -9.04 -14.60 3.95
N VAL A 70 -7.79 -14.53 3.52
CA VAL A 70 -7.38 -13.82 2.29
C VAL A 70 -8.03 -14.49 1.07
N SER A 71 -8.41 -13.72 0.05
CA SER A 71 -8.85 -14.25 -1.25
C SER A 71 -7.76 -15.14 -1.85
N TRP A 72 -8.12 -16.20 -2.57
CA TRP A 72 -7.12 -17.10 -3.19
C TRP A 72 -6.24 -16.38 -4.22
N ILE A 73 -6.79 -15.41 -4.95
CA ILE A 73 -6.04 -14.62 -5.94
C ILE A 73 -5.06 -13.69 -5.22
N ASP A 74 -5.53 -12.94 -4.21
CA ASP A 74 -4.68 -12.06 -3.40
C ASP A 74 -3.58 -12.86 -2.69
N ALA A 75 -3.91 -14.07 -2.20
CA ALA A 75 -2.96 -14.99 -1.57
C ALA A 75 -1.89 -15.49 -2.55
N GLY A 76 -2.28 -15.86 -3.78
CA GLY A 76 -1.34 -16.29 -4.81
C GLY A 76 -0.38 -15.17 -5.23
N LEU A 77 -0.91 -13.96 -5.44
CA LEU A 77 -0.09 -12.78 -5.77
C LEU A 77 0.88 -12.43 -4.63
N LEU A 78 0.41 -12.43 -3.38
CA LEU A 78 1.27 -12.20 -2.22
C LEU A 78 2.34 -13.27 -2.08
N ALA A 79 1.96 -14.55 -2.14
CA ALA A 79 2.91 -15.65 -2.03
C ALA A 79 3.97 -15.61 -3.14
N LEU A 80 3.57 -15.30 -4.38
CA LEU A 80 4.49 -15.13 -5.50
C LEU A 80 5.48 -13.98 -5.26
N THR A 81 4.98 -12.84 -4.77
CA THR A 81 5.80 -11.66 -4.49
C THR A 81 6.77 -11.94 -3.35
N TRP A 82 6.31 -12.61 -2.28
CA TRP A 82 7.13 -13.00 -1.15
C TRP A 82 8.22 -14.00 -1.53
N ALA A 83 7.88 -15.00 -2.36
CA ALA A 83 8.84 -15.95 -2.89
C ALA A 83 9.92 -15.25 -3.73
N ALA A 84 9.52 -14.27 -4.57
CA ALA A 84 10.47 -13.47 -5.34
C ALA A 84 11.43 -12.67 -4.44
N GLN A 85 10.97 -12.11 -3.32
CA GLN A 85 11.82 -11.37 -2.39
C GLN A 85 12.74 -12.27 -1.57
N LEU A 86 12.27 -13.45 -1.19
CA LEU A 86 13.10 -14.48 -0.55
C LEU A 86 14.21 -14.92 -1.51
N ALA A 87 13.85 -15.22 -2.76
CA ALA A 87 14.79 -15.55 -3.83
C ALA A 87 15.76 -14.40 -4.08
N LEU A 88 15.28 -13.15 -4.10
CA LEU A 88 16.12 -11.98 -4.32
C LEU A 88 17.22 -11.89 -3.26
N GLY A 89 16.91 -12.02 -1.97
CA GLY A 89 17.91 -11.96 -0.90
C GLY A 89 18.94 -13.10 -0.93
N PHE A 90 18.63 -14.21 -1.61
CA PHE A 90 19.47 -15.41 -1.69
C PHE A 90 20.31 -15.47 -2.98
N PHE A 91 19.72 -15.11 -4.12
CA PHE A 91 20.39 -15.13 -5.43
C PHE A 91 21.04 -13.80 -5.79
N LEU A 92 20.92 -12.75 -4.96
CA LEU A 92 21.49 -11.44 -5.23
C LEU A 92 22.95 -11.53 -5.67
N VAL A 93 23.24 -11.02 -6.88
CA VAL A 93 24.58 -11.00 -7.48
C VAL A 93 25.10 -9.57 -7.48
N ASP A 94 26.39 -9.39 -7.15
CA ASP A 94 27.05 -8.08 -7.25
C ASP A 94 27.27 -7.72 -8.72
N GLY A 95 26.65 -6.62 -9.15
CA GLY A 95 26.73 -6.08 -10.50
C GLY A 95 27.71 -4.91 -10.63
N SER A 96 28.94 -5.03 -10.12
CA SER A 96 30.02 -4.10 -10.48
C SER A 96 31.09 -4.84 -11.26
N ALA A 97 31.36 -4.37 -12.48
CA ALA A 97 32.26 -4.95 -13.48
C ALA A 97 33.72 -5.19 -13.02
N ALA A 98 34.07 -4.88 -11.77
CA ALA A 98 35.40 -5.00 -11.19
C ALA A 98 35.49 -5.97 -9.99
N SER A 99 34.39 -6.52 -9.47
CA SER A 99 34.38 -7.37 -8.27
C SER A 99 33.80 -8.74 -8.58
N SER A 100 34.50 -9.81 -8.19
CA SER A 100 34.08 -11.21 -8.35
C SER A 100 32.61 -11.40 -7.96
N ALA A 101 31.76 -11.70 -8.95
CA ALA A 101 30.35 -11.96 -8.74
C ALA A 101 30.16 -13.10 -7.73
N SER A 102 29.64 -12.77 -6.53
CA SER A 102 29.39 -13.75 -5.47
C SER A 102 27.94 -13.67 -5.01
N SER A 103 27.20 -14.77 -5.15
CA SER A 103 25.84 -14.92 -4.62
C SER A 103 25.89 -15.79 -3.35
N ALA A 104 24.84 -15.72 -2.51
CA ALA A 104 24.75 -16.64 -1.38
C ALA A 104 24.52 -18.09 -1.83
N PHE A 105 23.84 -18.29 -2.96
CA PHE A 105 23.60 -19.62 -3.54
C PHE A 105 24.89 -20.36 -3.90
N THR A 106 25.83 -19.69 -4.57
CA THR A 106 27.13 -20.29 -4.95
C THR A 106 28.03 -20.63 -3.75
N ARG A 107 27.76 -20.07 -2.57
CA ARG A 107 28.43 -20.46 -1.31
C ARG A 107 27.84 -21.72 -0.69
N VAL A 108 26.53 -21.92 -0.81
CA VAL A 108 25.79 -23.02 -0.15
C VAL A 108 25.73 -24.26 -1.02
N VAL A 109 25.73 -24.12 -2.35
CA VAL A 109 25.70 -25.23 -3.30
C VAL A 109 27.04 -25.36 -4.02
N PRO A 110 27.88 -26.36 -3.67
CA PRO A 110 29.11 -26.65 -4.39
C PRO A 110 28.79 -27.00 -5.86
N GLY A 111 29.36 -26.24 -6.81
CA GLY A 111 29.12 -26.43 -8.24
C GLY A 111 27.93 -25.67 -8.83
N GLY A 112 27.34 -24.71 -8.10
CA GLY A 112 26.28 -23.86 -8.66
C GLY A 112 26.78 -22.94 -9.78
N ASP A 113 26.10 -22.95 -10.93
CA ASP A 113 26.41 -22.08 -12.06
C ASP A 113 26.09 -20.60 -11.74
N LEU A 114 27.04 -19.72 -12.01
CA LEU A 114 26.88 -18.27 -11.90
C LEU A 114 25.82 -17.74 -12.87
N ASP A 115 25.66 -18.37 -14.03
CA ASP A 115 24.68 -17.99 -15.05
C ASP A 115 23.24 -18.26 -14.60
N LEU A 116 22.99 -19.41 -13.97
CA LEU A 116 21.67 -19.70 -13.41
C LEU A 116 21.33 -18.74 -12.26
N SER A 117 22.32 -18.46 -11.39
CA SER A 117 22.16 -17.55 -10.26
C SER A 117 21.86 -16.12 -10.71
N SER A 118 22.54 -15.64 -11.76
CA SER A 118 22.33 -14.31 -12.33
C SER A 118 20.99 -14.19 -13.06
N ALA A 119 20.55 -15.23 -13.77
CA ALA A 119 19.23 -15.28 -14.41
C ALA A 119 18.10 -15.27 -13.37
N LEU A 120 18.20 -16.08 -12.32
CA LEU A 120 17.23 -16.11 -11.21
C LEU A 120 17.21 -14.80 -10.43
N PHE A 121 18.38 -14.19 -10.24
CA PHE A 121 18.48 -12.84 -9.68
C PHE A 121 17.76 -11.80 -10.55
N GLY A 122 18.05 -11.76 -11.86
CA GLY A 122 17.41 -10.82 -12.77
C GLY A 122 15.88 -10.95 -12.77
N LEU A 123 15.38 -12.19 -12.84
CA LEU A 123 13.93 -12.45 -12.80
C LEU A 123 13.30 -12.05 -11.46
N SER A 124 13.90 -12.44 -10.34
CA SER A 124 13.40 -12.08 -9.01
C SER A 124 13.45 -10.57 -8.75
N ALA A 125 14.47 -9.88 -9.26
CA ALA A 125 14.59 -8.43 -9.19
C ALA A 125 13.48 -7.74 -10.00
N VAL A 126 13.24 -8.17 -11.24
CA VAL A 126 12.15 -7.64 -12.08
C VAL A 126 10.80 -7.84 -11.41
N VAL A 127 10.51 -9.06 -10.92
CA VAL A 127 9.24 -9.35 -10.23
C VAL A 127 9.09 -8.52 -8.97
N THR A 128 10.15 -8.36 -8.18
CA THR A 128 10.13 -7.57 -6.94
C THR A 128 9.94 -6.08 -7.24
N VAL A 129 10.62 -5.53 -8.24
CA VAL A 129 10.49 -4.12 -8.64
C VAL A 129 9.11 -3.86 -9.25
N ALA A 130 8.65 -4.69 -10.17
CA ALA A 130 7.31 -4.57 -10.76
C ALA A 130 6.21 -4.69 -9.70
N GLY A 131 6.36 -5.64 -8.76
CA GLY A 131 5.47 -5.77 -7.61
C GLY A 131 5.50 -4.53 -6.72
N GLY A 132 6.69 -4.04 -6.36
CA GLY A 132 6.86 -2.83 -5.54
C GLY A 132 6.25 -1.58 -6.19
N LEU A 133 6.50 -1.37 -7.48
CA LEU A 133 5.91 -0.26 -8.26
C LEU A 133 4.39 -0.38 -8.37
N GLY A 134 3.88 -1.58 -8.63
CA GLY A 134 2.44 -1.84 -8.66
C GLY A 134 1.77 -1.53 -7.33
N LEU A 135 2.41 -1.89 -6.22
CA LEU A 135 1.93 -1.59 -4.88
C LEU A 135 1.97 -0.09 -4.54
N LEU A 136 3.04 0.61 -4.94
CA LEU A 136 3.12 2.07 -4.78
C LEU A 136 2.03 2.77 -5.60
N ALA A 137 1.85 2.38 -6.86
CA ALA A 137 0.80 2.92 -7.71
C ALA A 137 -0.59 2.70 -7.08
N ALA A 138 -0.86 1.51 -6.54
CA ALA A 138 -2.10 1.22 -5.84
C ALA A 138 -2.28 2.10 -4.58
N ALA A 139 -1.22 2.33 -3.81
CA ALA A 139 -1.24 3.20 -2.64
C ALA A 139 -1.60 4.65 -3.01
N VAL A 140 -0.97 5.18 -4.06
CA VAL A 140 -1.24 6.52 -4.61
C VAL A 140 -2.70 6.62 -5.07
N TRP A 141 -3.17 5.63 -5.83
CA TRP A 141 -4.56 5.59 -6.29
C TRP A 141 -5.56 5.58 -5.14
N GLN A 142 -5.28 4.86 -4.06
CA GLN A 142 -6.15 4.80 -2.89
C GLN A 142 -6.17 6.10 -2.11
N PHE A 143 -4.99 6.71 -1.93
CA PHE A 143 -4.89 8.02 -1.33
C PHE A 143 -5.72 9.05 -2.10
N LEU A 144 -5.60 9.05 -3.43
CA LEU A 144 -6.41 9.92 -4.29
C LEU A 144 -7.91 9.60 -4.23
N ALA A 145 -8.28 8.33 -4.28
CA ALA A 145 -9.69 7.92 -4.18
C ALA A 145 -10.32 8.30 -2.84
N GLU A 146 -9.56 8.21 -1.75
CA GLU A 146 -9.98 8.61 -0.41
C GLU A 146 -10.07 10.13 -0.27
N ALA A 147 -9.07 10.86 -0.77
CA ALA A 147 -9.09 12.32 -0.81
C ALA A 147 -10.30 12.84 -1.60
N ARG A 148 -10.60 12.24 -2.76
CA ARG A 148 -11.79 12.57 -3.55
C ARG A 148 -13.09 12.32 -2.79
N ARG A 149 -13.19 11.20 -2.06
CA ARG A 149 -14.36 10.89 -1.21
C ARG A 149 -14.53 11.91 -0.09
N ARG A 150 -13.45 12.32 0.57
CA ARG A 150 -13.48 13.33 1.63
C ARG A 150 -13.91 14.70 1.11
N VAL A 151 -13.36 15.14 -0.03
CA VAL A 151 -13.75 16.40 -0.68
C VAL A 151 -15.23 16.37 -1.09
N ALA A 152 -15.71 15.27 -1.67
CA ALA A 152 -17.12 15.12 -2.04
C ALA A 152 -18.05 15.22 -0.82
N ALA A 153 -17.65 14.65 0.33
CA ALA A 153 -18.40 14.79 1.58
C ALA A 153 -18.42 16.23 2.09
N SER A 154 -17.29 16.93 2.07
CA SER A 154 -17.22 18.36 2.45
C SER A 154 -18.09 19.25 1.55
N LEU A 155 -18.10 19.02 0.24
CA LEU A 155 -18.95 19.77 -0.70
C LEU A 155 -20.44 19.51 -0.45
N ALA A 156 -20.82 18.27 -0.17
CA ALA A 156 -22.21 17.93 0.16
C ALA A 156 -22.69 18.63 1.45
N ASP A 157 -21.81 18.79 2.44
CA ASP A 157 -22.13 19.56 3.64
C ASP A 157 -22.28 21.06 3.35
N LEU A 158 -21.44 21.64 2.48
CA LEU A 158 -21.58 23.03 2.03
C LEU A 158 -22.88 23.26 1.25
N ASP A 159 -23.24 22.34 0.35
CA ASP A 159 -24.51 22.39 -0.39
C ASP A 159 -25.71 22.29 0.55
N ARG A 160 -25.62 21.47 1.61
CA ARG A 160 -26.65 21.38 2.64
C ARG A 160 -26.82 22.72 3.37
N VAL A 161 -25.73 23.37 3.78
CA VAL A 161 -25.75 24.68 4.46
C VAL A 161 -26.26 25.77 3.53
N ALA A 162 -25.81 25.80 2.27
CA ALA A 162 -26.26 26.78 1.28
C ALA A 162 -27.75 26.61 0.95
N THR A 163 -28.23 25.37 0.87
CA THR A 163 -29.66 25.08 0.65
C THR A 163 -30.50 25.50 1.86
N ALA A 164 -30.05 25.22 3.09
CA ALA A 164 -30.71 25.68 4.31
C ALA A 164 -30.82 27.21 4.37
N ALA A 165 -29.71 27.92 4.11
CA ALA A 165 -29.70 29.39 4.09
C ALA A 165 -30.65 29.99 3.03
N ARG A 166 -30.77 29.34 1.85
CA ARG A 166 -31.73 29.75 0.81
C ARG A 166 -33.18 29.53 1.23
N VAL A 167 -33.48 28.45 1.95
CA VAL A 167 -34.82 28.15 2.47
C VAL A 167 -35.20 29.17 3.55
N ASP A 168 -34.30 29.47 4.48
CA ASP A 168 -34.52 30.47 5.54
C ASP A 168 -34.74 31.87 4.95
N ALA A 169 -33.93 32.28 3.97
CA ALA A 169 -34.11 33.55 3.27
C ALA A 169 -35.45 33.64 2.54
N ARG A 170 -35.92 32.53 1.94
CA ARG A 170 -37.22 32.46 1.26
C ARG A 170 -38.38 32.53 2.27
N ALA A 171 -38.27 31.83 3.40
CA ALA A 171 -39.26 31.89 4.47
C ALA A 171 -39.34 33.29 5.11
N GLY A 172 -38.19 33.96 5.33
CA GLY A 172 -38.13 35.34 5.80
C GLY A 172 -38.69 36.35 4.81
N GLY A 173 -38.45 36.16 3.50
CA GLY A 173 -39.05 36.97 2.44
C GLY A 173 -40.57 36.81 2.33
N VAL A 174 -41.08 35.59 2.54
CA VAL A 174 -42.54 35.34 2.61
C VAL A 174 -43.15 35.98 3.85
N ALA A 175 -42.47 35.97 5.00
CA ALA A 175 -42.91 36.66 6.20
C ALA A 175 -42.88 38.20 6.08
N ALA A 176 -41.97 38.76 5.29
CA ALA A 176 -41.90 40.20 4.99
C ALA A 176 -42.90 40.65 3.91
N GLY A 177 -43.32 39.74 3.03
CA GLY A 177 -44.29 39.97 1.97
C GLY A 177 -45.75 39.68 2.33
N ASP A 178 -46.04 39.24 3.56
CA ASP A 178 -47.42 39.02 4.03
C ASP A 178 -48.10 40.37 4.35
N PRO A 179 -49.06 40.85 3.54
CA PRO A 179 -49.79 42.08 3.82
C PRO A 179 -50.69 42.00 5.06
N ALA A 180 -50.84 40.82 5.68
CA ALA A 180 -51.71 40.62 6.85
C ALA A 180 -51.08 41.05 8.18
N ARG A 181 -49.77 41.32 8.26
CA ARG A 181 -49.12 41.75 9.51
C ARG A 181 -49.16 43.28 9.71
N VAL A 182 -50.36 43.85 9.66
CA VAL A 182 -50.60 45.25 10.07
C VAL A 182 -50.65 45.30 11.59
N ILE A 183 -49.61 45.83 12.22
CA ILE A 183 -49.60 46.15 13.66
C ILE A 183 -50.54 47.34 13.85
N ARG A 184 -51.81 47.09 14.22
CA ARG A 184 -52.71 48.15 14.68
C ARG A 184 -52.30 48.55 16.09
N ILE A 185 -51.73 49.75 16.20
CA ILE A 185 -51.52 50.42 17.48
C ILE A 185 -52.89 51.02 17.85
N SER A 186 -53.62 50.38 18.77
CA SER A 186 -54.78 51.01 19.39
C SER A 186 -54.29 52.11 20.35
N PRO A 187 -54.84 53.34 20.29
CA PRO A 187 -54.57 54.36 21.29
C PRO A 187 -55.07 53.85 22.64
N ARG A 188 -54.27 54.04 23.69
CA ARG A 188 -54.72 53.84 25.07
C ARG A 188 -55.51 55.07 25.48
N GLU A 189 -56.78 54.87 25.79
CA GLU A 189 -57.63 55.84 26.49
C GLU A 189 -57.13 56.08 27.92
#